data_AF-A0ABD5MT54-F1
#
_entry.id   AF-A0ABD5MT54-F1
#
_cell.length_a   1.000
_cell.length_b   1.000
_cell.length_c   1.000
_cell.angle_alpha   90.00
_cell.angle_beta   90.00
_cell.angle_gamma   90.00
#
_symmetry.space_group_name_H-M   'P 1'
#
loop_
_entity.id
_entity.type
_entity.pdbx_description
1 polymer ?
#
loop_
_entity_poly.entity_id
_entity_poly.type
_entity_poly.pdbx_seq_one_letter_code
_entity_poly.pdbx_strand_id
1 'polypeptide(L)'
;MKAFTALILTSIIFSVSIIASPTLAYDEPSVGVKEGDWIEYDISVTGTGTSPPTHDVRWMRIEILPVQGAAFSVNLTTRYANGTMGTAVWKFNVTEGNVGGWIIIPSNLSPGDMFYDSSEHTGKPVNVTVQSQEQKTVLGASRTVTYGDDSFRHKEWDKATGVFVGSSEHFRNVTNKDGWYIEDLTVTIHAIATNMWNPDKFLGINQMVFYGLAAVILVLAVLILASLMIVTRTKKTEKLTLCPSLQGKLAVLTIIIVVLVEIGIILFFPFYEIGMSFAEFNLIMQTFWTGLVLVSMWFRKKGNYFVHEITMLVVMCAWFVGFSAVLFMGPLSSLEMYVGTTLRLVMNVLHAVFSIPALVFGTWLVTLWRPGSTSFATKSRRIAQLTTIFWVLSYLVGVLDGMLLHTTIFG
;
A
#
# COMPACT_ATOMS: atom_id res chain seq x y z
N MET A 1 -21.41 31.15 6.67
CA MET A 1 -19.96 31.29 6.41
C MET A 1 -19.12 30.62 7.49
N LYS A 2 -19.23 30.99 8.78
CA LYS A 2 -18.36 30.47 9.86
C LYS A 2 -18.17 28.93 9.92
N ALA A 3 -19.24 28.14 9.80
CA ALA A 3 -19.15 26.67 9.84
C ALA A 3 -18.48 26.04 8.57
N PHE A 4 -18.61 26.71 7.42
CA PHE A 4 -18.01 26.24 6.17
C PHE A 4 -16.51 26.53 6.16
N THR A 5 -16.10 27.69 6.70
CA THR A 5 -14.70 28.05 6.91
C THR A 5 -14.03 27.10 7.90
N ALA A 6 -14.72 26.70 8.98
CA ALA A 6 -14.20 25.72 9.94
C ALA A 6 -13.99 24.34 9.28
N LEU A 7 -14.93 23.86 8.48
CA LEU A 7 -14.81 22.56 7.79
C LEU A 7 -13.62 22.56 6.80
N ILE A 8 -13.45 23.64 6.03
CA ILE A 8 -12.31 23.79 5.12
C ILE A 8 -11.00 23.83 5.90
N LEU A 9 -10.94 24.57 7.01
CA LEU A 9 -9.74 24.65 7.83
C LEU A 9 -9.39 23.29 8.45
N THR A 10 -10.38 22.56 8.97
CA THR A 10 -10.18 21.21 9.50
C THR A 10 -9.75 20.23 8.43
N SER A 11 -10.32 20.31 7.21
CA SER A 11 -9.89 19.48 6.09
C SER A 11 -8.45 19.80 5.67
N ILE A 12 -8.06 21.08 5.63
CA ILE A 12 -6.68 21.49 5.31
C ILE A 12 -5.72 21.04 6.40
N ILE A 13 -6.05 21.24 7.68
CA ILE A 13 -5.21 20.80 8.80
C ILE A 13 -5.06 19.28 8.77
N PHE A 14 -6.13 18.52 8.53
CA PHE A 14 -6.09 17.06 8.45
C PHE A 14 -5.28 16.58 7.22
N SER A 15 -5.47 17.20 6.05
CA SER A 15 -4.67 16.91 4.86
C SER A 15 -3.18 17.25 5.07
N VAL A 16 -2.86 18.36 5.74
CA VAL A 16 -1.49 18.75 6.05
C VAL A 16 -0.89 17.81 7.12
N SER A 17 -1.65 17.36 8.11
CA SER A 17 -1.20 16.38 9.10
C SER A 17 -0.91 15.02 8.48
N ILE A 18 -1.75 14.54 7.55
CA ILE A 18 -1.49 13.28 6.81
C ILE A 18 -0.22 13.39 5.95
N ILE A 19 0.02 14.56 5.34
CA ILE A 19 1.20 14.77 4.49
C ILE A 19 2.48 14.98 5.33
N ALA A 20 2.37 15.56 6.53
CA ALA A 20 3.51 15.88 7.41
C ALA A 20 3.94 14.74 8.36
N SER A 21 3.14 13.68 8.50
CA SER A 21 3.43 12.58 9.42
C SER A 21 4.53 11.57 9.05
N PRO A 22 5.05 11.43 7.80
CA PRO A 22 6.04 10.38 7.53
C PRO A 22 7.49 10.77 7.86
N THR A 23 7.79 12.02 8.24
CA THR A 23 9.20 12.49 8.28
C THR A 23 9.98 12.19 9.57
N LEU A 24 9.45 11.41 10.52
CA LEU A 24 10.11 11.17 11.81
C LEU A 24 10.16 9.71 12.27
N ALA A 25 9.72 8.74 11.45
CA ALA A 25 10.07 7.36 11.70
C ALA A 25 11.57 7.19 11.36
N TYR A 26 12.36 6.61 12.27
CA TYR A 26 13.59 5.96 11.85
C TYR A 26 13.14 4.85 10.90
N ASP A 27 13.30 5.06 9.59
CA ASP A 27 12.91 4.07 8.60
C ASP A 27 13.74 2.81 8.87
N GLU A 28 13.07 1.77 9.39
CA GLU A 28 13.64 0.44 9.38
C GLU A 28 14.09 0.13 7.94
N PRO A 29 15.27 -0.50 7.75
CA PRO A 29 15.76 -0.81 6.42
C PRO A 29 14.69 -1.58 5.64
N SER A 30 14.21 -0.97 4.55
CA SER A 30 13.10 -1.53 3.77
C SER A 30 13.56 -2.73 2.94
N VAL A 31 12.69 -3.74 2.82
CA VAL A 31 12.87 -4.89 1.91
C VAL A 31 11.98 -4.67 0.70
N GLY A 32 12.58 -4.58 -0.49
CA GLY A 32 11.86 -4.23 -1.72
C GLY A 32 11.32 -5.42 -2.52
N VAL A 33 11.37 -6.63 -1.95
CA VAL A 33 10.87 -7.87 -2.55
C VAL A 33 9.68 -8.44 -1.78
N LYS A 34 8.88 -9.27 -2.44
CA LYS A 34 7.75 -10.00 -1.84
C LYS A 34 7.84 -11.50 -2.11
N GLU A 35 7.09 -12.28 -1.32
CA GLU A 35 6.98 -13.72 -1.53
C GLU A 35 6.57 -14.05 -2.98
N GLY A 36 7.25 -15.03 -3.57
CA GLY A 36 7.04 -15.47 -4.95
C GLY A 36 7.79 -14.65 -6.00
N ASP A 37 8.45 -13.55 -5.62
CA ASP A 37 9.43 -12.90 -6.49
C ASP A 37 10.61 -13.85 -6.76
N TRP A 38 11.17 -13.81 -7.97
CA TRP A 38 12.33 -14.60 -8.34
C TRP A 38 13.18 -13.92 -9.40
N ILE A 39 14.46 -14.28 -9.42
CA ILE A 39 15.43 -13.83 -10.42
C ILE A 39 16.44 -14.93 -10.72
N GLU A 40 16.83 -15.02 -11.98
CA GLU A 40 17.80 -15.95 -12.50
C GLU A 40 19.02 -15.22 -13.04
N TYR A 41 20.18 -15.83 -12.87
CA TYR A 41 21.46 -15.29 -13.27
C TYR A 41 22.25 -16.31 -14.05
N ASP A 42 23.01 -15.82 -15.03
CA ASP A 42 24.06 -16.57 -15.69
C ASP A 42 25.42 -16.12 -15.14
N ILE A 43 26.31 -17.09 -14.91
CA ILE A 43 27.60 -16.89 -14.24
C ILE A 43 28.70 -17.38 -15.16
N SER A 44 29.51 -16.45 -15.63
CA SER A 44 30.71 -16.72 -16.42
C SER A 44 31.95 -16.64 -15.54
N VAL A 45 32.81 -17.64 -15.64
CA VAL A 45 34.06 -17.72 -14.89
C VAL A 45 35.20 -17.91 -15.88
N THR A 46 36.13 -16.96 -15.89
CA THR A 46 37.31 -16.93 -16.77
C THR A 46 38.58 -16.66 -15.95
N GLY A 47 39.76 -16.94 -16.50
CA GLY A 47 41.04 -16.70 -15.81
C GLY A 47 42.05 -17.84 -15.98
N THR A 48 43.12 -17.80 -15.18
CA THR A 48 44.16 -18.83 -15.11
C THR A 48 44.21 -19.50 -13.74
N GLY A 49 44.63 -20.76 -13.71
CA GLY A 49 44.64 -21.59 -12.50
C GLY A 49 43.36 -22.38 -12.29
N THR A 50 43.27 -23.05 -11.14
CA THR A 50 42.12 -23.90 -10.78
C THR A 50 41.11 -23.07 -9.99
N SER A 51 39.89 -22.89 -10.53
CA SER A 51 38.82 -22.21 -9.80
C SER A 51 38.51 -22.96 -8.49
N PRO A 52 38.27 -22.26 -7.37
CA PRO A 52 37.83 -22.89 -6.14
C PRO A 52 36.51 -23.67 -6.36
N PRO A 53 36.25 -24.75 -5.61
CA PRO A 53 35.00 -25.49 -5.72
C PRO A 53 33.75 -24.64 -5.48
N THR A 54 33.87 -23.48 -4.83
CA THR A 54 32.76 -22.54 -4.62
C THR A 54 32.42 -21.69 -5.85
N HIS A 55 33.25 -21.72 -6.91
CA HIS A 55 33.14 -20.92 -8.12
C HIS A 55 32.83 -21.77 -9.37
N ASP A 56 32.39 -23.01 -9.18
CA ASP A 56 31.97 -23.92 -10.24
C ASP A 56 30.49 -23.72 -10.65
N VAL A 57 29.78 -22.79 -10.01
CA VAL A 57 28.41 -22.40 -10.37
C VAL A 57 28.40 -21.70 -11.73
N ARG A 58 27.44 -22.05 -12.59
CA ARG A 58 27.24 -21.47 -13.92
C ARG A 58 25.89 -20.79 -14.09
N TRP A 59 24.93 -21.14 -13.25
CA TRP A 59 23.62 -20.50 -13.22
C TRP A 59 23.08 -20.56 -11.80
N MET A 60 22.31 -19.55 -11.41
CA MET A 60 21.60 -19.57 -10.13
C MET A 60 20.22 -18.92 -10.28
N ARG A 61 19.27 -19.40 -9.47
CA ARG A 61 17.95 -18.81 -9.28
C ARG A 61 17.72 -18.54 -7.81
N ILE A 62 17.20 -17.37 -7.53
CA ILE A 62 16.77 -16.94 -6.20
C ILE A 62 15.26 -16.78 -6.25
N GLU A 63 14.55 -17.43 -5.34
CA GLU A 63 13.12 -17.29 -5.15
C GLU A 63 12.83 -16.83 -3.72
N ILE A 64 12.09 -15.74 -3.59
CA ILE A 64 11.76 -15.11 -2.32
C ILE A 64 10.64 -15.91 -1.64
N LEU A 65 10.91 -16.37 -0.42
CA LEU A 65 9.95 -17.03 0.46
C LEU A 65 9.22 -15.96 1.30
N PRO A 66 8.33 -16.31 2.26
CA PRO A 66 7.61 -15.32 3.05
C PRO A 66 8.52 -14.24 3.67
N VAL A 67 8.10 -12.98 3.53
CA VAL A 67 8.80 -11.78 4.05
C VAL A 67 8.11 -11.30 5.32
N GLN A 68 8.88 -11.04 6.38
CA GLN A 68 8.40 -10.57 7.68
C GLN A 68 9.21 -9.34 8.13
N GLY A 69 8.74 -8.16 7.75
CA GLY A 69 9.48 -6.91 7.98
C GLY A 69 10.84 -6.94 7.25
N ALA A 70 11.92 -6.72 8.00
CA ALA A 70 13.29 -6.75 7.50
C ALA A 70 13.89 -8.17 7.34
N ALA A 71 13.22 -9.21 7.83
CA ALA A 71 13.70 -10.58 7.81
C ALA A 71 12.91 -11.44 6.82
N PHE A 72 13.60 -12.26 6.04
CA PHE A 72 12.98 -13.14 5.06
C PHE A 72 13.90 -14.32 4.75
N SER A 73 13.43 -15.24 3.91
CA SER A 73 14.23 -16.35 3.41
C SER A 73 14.13 -16.42 1.90
N VAL A 74 15.11 -17.06 1.27
CA VAL A 74 15.08 -17.34 -0.17
C VAL A 74 15.41 -18.80 -0.40
N ASN A 75 14.81 -19.37 -1.43
CA ASN A 75 15.21 -20.64 -1.98
C ASN A 75 16.23 -20.39 -3.10
N LEU A 76 17.49 -20.75 -2.85
CA LEU A 76 18.58 -20.65 -3.81
C LEU A 76 18.72 -21.99 -4.53
N THR A 77 18.56 -21.97 -5.86
CA THR A 77 18.84 -23.12 -6.71
C THR A 77 20.03 -22.82 -7.62
N THR A 78 21.03 -23.68 -7.64
CA THR A 78 22.25 -23.50 -8.43
C THR A 78 22.39 -24.61 -9.45
N ARG A 79 23.05 -24.30 -10.58
CA ARG A 79 23.54 -25.28 -11.55
C ARG A 79 25.05 -25.17 -11.62
N TYR A 80 25.72 -26.30 -11.41
CA TYR A 80 27.16 -26.41 -11.42
C TYR A 80 27.70 -26.69 -12.84
N ALA A 81 28.99 -26.48 -13.06
CA ALA A 81 29.64 -26.68 -14.36
C ALA A 81 29.55 -28.13 -14.86
N ASN A 82 29.43 -29.10 -13.96
CA ASN A 82 29.21 -30.51 -14.28
C ASN A 82 27.74 -30.85 -14.63
N GLY A 83 26.84 -29.86 -14.61
CA GLY A 83 25.42 -30.00 -14.90
C GLY A 83 24.54 -30.44 -13.73
N THR A 84 25.10 -30.70 -12.54
CA THR A 84 24.29 -31.02 -11.36
C THR A 84 23.55 -29.79 -10.85
N MET A 85 22.43 -30.03 -10.16
CA MET A 85 21.63 -28.99 -9.53
C MET A 85 21.75 -29.12 -8.00
N GLY A 86 21.84 -27.99 -7.31
CA GLY A 86 21.78 -27.91 -5.85
C GLY A 86 20.70 -26.93 -5.39
N THR A 87 20.16 -27.14 -4.20
CA THR A 87 19.16 -26.25 -3.60
C THR A 87 19.44 -26.04 -2.13
N ALA A 88 19.30 -24.80 -1.65
CA ALA A 88 19.43 -24.44 -0.24
C ALA A 88 18.51 -23.27 0.11
N VAL A 89 18.01 -23.25 1.35
CA VAL A 89 17.26 -22.10 1.88
C VAL A 89 18.23 -21.19 2.62
N TRP A 90 18.32 -19.94 2.20
CA TRP A 90 19.15 -18.92 2.84
C TRP A 90 18.24 -17.94 3.59
N LYS A 91 18.68 -17.51 4.77
CA LYS A 91 17.95 -16.54 5.60
C LYS A 91 18.62 -15.18 5.48
N PHE A 92 17.80 -14.14 5.42
CA PHE A 92 18.23 -12.76 5.31
C PHE A 92 17.61 -11.96 6.45
N ASN A 93 18.37 -10.99 6.93
CA ASN A 93 17.88 -9.97 7.85
C ASN A 93 18.70 -8.70 7.60
N VAL A 94 18.10 -7.75 6.90
CA VAL A 94 18.80 -6.54 6.46
C VAL A 94 19.13 -5.60 7.62
N THR A 95 18.41 -5.69 8.75
CA THR A 95 18.71 -4.94 9.98
C THR A 95 19.91 -5.52 10.73
N GLU A 96 20.02 -6.85 10.79
CA GLU A 96 21.16 -7.54 11.40
C GLU A 96 22.38 -7.64 10.47
N GLY A 97 22.25 -7.17 9.23
CA GLY A 97 23.29 -7.19 8.21
C GLY A 97 23.54 -8.57 7.61
N ASN A 98 22.60 -9.50 7.72
CA ASN A 98 22.64 -10.75 7.00
C ASN A 98 22.11 -10.55 5.57
N VAL A 99 23.00 -10.05 4.71
CA VAL A 99 22.72 -9.65 3.31
C VAL A 99 23.30 -10.63 2.28
N GLY A 100 23.71 -11.82 2.72
CA GLY A 100 24.09 -12.95 1.84
C GLY A 100 25.20 -12.62 0.83
N GLY A 101 26.24 -11.88 1.21
CA GLY A 101 27.28 -11.44 0.27
C GLY A 101 26.82 -10.32 -0.68
N TRP A 102 25.87 -9.52 -0.20
CA TRP A 102 25.24 -8.40 -0.89
C TRP A 102 24.42 -8.86 -2.11
N ILE A 103 23.74 -10.00 -1.99
CA ILE A 103 22.80 -10.47 -3.02
C ILE A 103 21.46 -9.71 -2.91
N ILE A 104 21.04 -9.39 -1.69
CA ILE A 104 19.90 -8.53 -1.42
C ILE A 104 20.31 -7.55 -0.33
N ILE A 105 20.15 -6.27 -0.62
CA ILE A 105 20.44 -5.14 0.27
C ILE A 105 19.13 -4.43 0.64
N PRO A 106 19.13 -3.49 1.61
CA PRO A 106 17.97 -2.63 1.81
C PRO A 106 17.56 -1.93 0.51
N SER A 107 16.26 -1.84 0.24
CA SER A 107 15.74 -1.10 -0.90
C SER A 107 15.82 0.41 -0.70
N ASN A 108 15.71 1.14 -1.80
CA ASN A 108 15.66 2.59 -1.91
C ASN A 108 16.92 3.36 -1.46
N LEU A 109 18.05 2.67 -1.27
CA LEU A 109 19.31 3.33 -0.98
C LEU A 109 19.76 4.23 -2.15
N SER A 110 20.27 5.40 -1.80
CA SER A 110 20.79 6.43 -2.69
C SER A 110 22.29 6.62 -2.47
N PRO A 111 23.01 7.27 -3.41
CA PRO A 111 24.43 7.57 -3.21
C PRO A 111 24.68 8.31 -1.88
N GLY A 112 25.61 7.77 -1.09
CA GLY A 112 25.93 8.25 0.26
C GLY A 112 25.24 7.46 1.38
N ASP A 113 24.16 6.74 1.10
CA ASP A 113 23.51 5.87 2.08
C ASP A 113 24.39 4.65 2.37
N MET A 114 24.22 4.08 3.56
CA MET A 114 24.98 2.92 4.00
C MET A 114 24.05 1.79 4.44
N PHE A 115 24.50 0.55 4.28
CA PHE A 115 23.89 -0.61 4.91
C PHE A 115 24.94 -1.44 5.65
N TYR A 116 24.49 -2.17 6.67
CA TYR A 116 25.34 -3.00 7.50
C TYR A 116 25.46 -4.40 6.88
N ASP A 117 26.68 -4.92 6.80
CA ASP A 117 26.99 -6.32 6.49
C ASP A 117 27.69 -6.93 7.71
N SER A 118 27.07 -7.93 8.34
CA SER A 118 27.68 -8.67 9.45
C SER A 118 28.94 -9.42 9.01
N SER A 119 29.07 -9.67 7.69
CA SER A 119 30.19 -10.29 7.02
C SER A 119 30.62 -11.59 7.72
N GLU A 120 29.68 -12.52 7.87
CA GLU A 120 29.93 -13.83 8.52
C GLU A 120 31.15 -14.56 7.91
N HIS A 121 31.44 -14.31 6.64
CA HIS A 121 32.56 -14.89 5.91
C HIS A 121 33.93 -14.30 6.30
N THR A 122 34.01 -13.04 6.76
CA THR A 122 35.24 -12.42 7.24
C THR A 122 35.32 -12.31 8.77
N GLY A 123 34.17 -12.46 9.45
CA GLY A 123 34.03 -12.24 10.89
C GLY A 123 34.20 -10.78 11.31
N LYS A 124 34.27 -9.85 10.36
CA LYS A 124 34.43 -8.41 10.62
C LYS A 124 33.28 -7.65 9.97
N PRO A 125 32.36 -7.08 10.75
CA PRO A 125 31.25 -6.35 10.18
C PRO A 125 31.74 -5.08 9.45
N VAL A 126 31.04 -4.72 8.38
CA VAL A 126 31.39 -3.58 7.51
C VAL A 126 30.12 -2.79 7.19
N ASN A 127 30.24 -1.46 7.19
CA ASN A 127 29.23 -0.58 6.60
C ASN A 127 29.57 -0.35 5.13
N VAL A 128 28.67 -0.75 4.25
CA VAL A 128 28.85 -0.61 2.80
C VAL A 128 28.13 0.64 2.35
N THR A 129 28.85 1.54 1.69
CA THR A 129 28.29 2.80 1.16
C THR A 129 27.87 2.62 -0.30
N VAL A 130 26.65 3.05 -0.64
CA VAL A 130 26.22 3.17 -2.03
C VAL A 130 26.96 4.34 -2.66
N GLN A 131 27.74 4.06 -3.71
CA GLN A 131 28.67 5.02 -4.28
C GLN A 131 28.03 5.86 -5.38
N SER A 132 27.20 5.24 -6.21
CA SER A 132 26.56 5.91 -7.35
C SER A 132 25.26 5.22 -7.74
N GLN A 133 24.51 5.84 -8.65
CA GLN A 133 23.31 5.26 -9.26
C GLN A 133 23.19 5.75 -10.71
N GLU A 134 22.56 4.94 -11.56
CA GLU A 134 22.24 5.31 -12.93
C GLU A 134 20.90 4.72 -13.38
N GLN A 135 20.32 5.26 -14.46
CA GLN A 135 19.14 4.66 -15.07
C GLN A 135 19.58 3.69 -16.17
N LYS A 136 19.19 2.42 -16.06
CA LYS A 136 19.60 1.33 -16.97
C LYS A 136 18.38 0.52 -17.40
N THR A 137 18.41 0.02 -18.64
CA THR A 137 17.42 -0.98 -19.06
C THR A 137 17.91 -2.35 -18.63
N VAL A 138 17.19 -2.98 -17.70
CA VAL A 138 17.50 -4.30 -17.16
C VAL A 138 16.35 -5.24 -17.52
N LEU A 139 16.65 -6.30 -18.28
CA LEU A 139 15.66 -7.28 -18.74
C LEU A 139 14.41 -6.66 -19.41
N GLY A 140 14.61 -5.55 -20.14
CA GLY A 140 13.55 -4.84 -20.85
C GLY A 140 12.78 -3.80 -20.02
N ALA A 141 13.06 -3.67 -18.72
CA ALA A 141 12.48 -2.66 -17.85
C ALA A 141 13.47 -1.52 -17.60
N SER A 142 12.99 -0.27 -17.59
CA SER A 142 13.79 0.89 -17.17
C SER A 142 13.89 0.92 -15.64
N ARG A 143 15.09 0.72 -15.11
CA ARG A 143 15.37 0.63 -13.67
C ARG A 143 16.37 1.69 -13.25
N THR A 144 16.31 2.09 -11.98
CA THR A 144 17.41 2.84 -11.34
C THR A 144 18.30 1.82 -10.66
N VAL A 145 19.53 1.69 -11.12
CA VAL A 145 20.52 0.75 -10.59
C VAL A 145 21.50 1.51 -9.70
N THR A 146 21.79 0.98 -8.52
CA THR A 146 22.76 1.52 -7.56
C THR A 146 24.00 0.66 -7.51
N TYR A 147 25.14 1.28 -7.20
CA TYR A 147 26.46 0.65 -7.27
C TYR A 147 27.17 0.73 -5.92
N GLY A 148 27.97 -0.30 -5.63
CA GLY A 148 28.81 -0.36 -4.43
C GLY A 148 30.00 -1.27 -4.66
N ASP A 149 31.16 -0.77 -4.24
CA ASP A 149 32.44 -1.41 -4.51
C ASP A 149 33.21 -1.68 -3.22
N ASP A 150 33.96 -2.78 -3.24
CA ASP A 150 35.11 -2.98 -2.36
C ASP A 150 36.38 -3.30 -3.18
N SER A 151 37.43 -3.76 -2.50
CA SER A 151 38.71 -4.08 -3.14
C SER A 151 38.64 -5.23 -4.16
N PHE A 152 37.54 -6.00 -4.22
CA PHE A 152 37.42 -7.20 -5.04
C PHE A 152 36.17 -7.23 -5.92
N ARG A 153 35.12 -6.50 -5.55
CA ARG A 153 33.77 -6.64 -6.09
C ARG A 153 33.24 -5.30 -6.55
N HIS A 154 32.71 -5.26 -7.77
CA HIS A 154 31.82 -4.21 -8.25
C HIS A 154 30.42 -4.80 -8.37
N LYS A 155 29.47 -4.33 -7.56
CA LYS A 155 28.10 -4.87 -7.53
C LYS A 155 27.06 -3.83 -7.93
N GLU A 156 26.06 -4.31 -8.66
CA GLU A 156 24.91 -3.56 -9.14
C GLU A 156 23.63 -4.09 -8.47
N TRP A 157 22.79 -3.19 -7.96
CA TRP A 157 21.47 -3.53 -7.40
C TRP A 157 20.36 -2.70 -8.02
N ASP A 158 19.18 -3.29 -8.20
CA ASP A 158 17.99 -2.53 -8.54
C ASP A 158 17.52 -1.75 -7.31
N LYS A 159 17.50 -0.42 -7.39
CA LYS A 159 17.21 0.46 -6.25
C LYS A 159 15.88 0.14 -5.58
N ALA A 160 14.83 -0.10 -6.36
CA ALA A 160 13.50 -0.27 -5.79
C ALA A 160 13.34 -1.60 -5.04
N THR A 161 14.01 -2.67 -5.51
CA THR A 161 13.91 -4.00 -4.89
C THR A 161 15.06 -4.30 -3.90
N GLY A 162 16.20 -3.64 -4.06
CA GLY A 162 17.45 -3.99 -3.37
C GLY A 162 18.10 -5.28 -3.90
N VAL A 163 17.56 -5.86 -4.97
CA VAL A 163 18.05 -7.14 -5.51
C VAL A 163 19.21 -6.90 -6.45
N PHE A 164 20.23 -7.75 -6.28
CA PHE A 164 21.40 -7.80 -7.14
C PHE A 164 21.03 -8.00 -8.62
N VAL A 165 21.64 -7.24 -9.51
CA VAL A 165 21.40 -7.30 -10.96
C VAL A 165 22.59 -7.91 -11.68
N GLY A 166 23.80 -7.64 -11.19
CA GLY A 166 25.02 -8.16 -11.78
C GLY A 166 26.28 -7.67 -11.08
N SER A 167 27.39 -8.34 -11.37
CA SER A 167 28.72 -7.96 -10.90
C SER A 167 29.79 -8.38 -11.89
N SER A 168 30.94 -7.73 -11.75
CA SER A 168 32.21 -8.23 -12.23
C SER A 168 33.19 -8.26 -11.07
N GLU A 169 33.60 -9.46 -10.67
CA GLU A 169 34.50 -9.69 -9.55
C GLU A 169 35.84 -10.21 -10.08
N HIS A 170 36.93 -9.58 -9.67
CA HIS A 170 38.27 -9.91 -10.15
C HIS A 170 39.18 -10.27 -8.97
N PHE A 171 39.59 -11.53 -8.92
CA PHE A 171 40.44 -12.08 -7.88
C PHE A 171 41.82 -12.36 -8.47
N ARG A 172 42.85 -11.76 -7.89
CA ARG A 172 44.23 -11.94 -8.37
C ARG A 172 45.21 -12.10 -7.21
N ASN A 173 45.97 -13.19 -7.22
CA ASN A 173 46.92 -13.54 -6.17
C ASN A 173 46.29 -13.60 -4.76
N VAL A 174 45.09 -14.17 -4.65
CA VAL A 174 44.35 -14.26 -3.38
C VAL A 174 44.22 -15.72 -2.95
N THR A 175 44.50 -16.02 -1.68
CA THR A 175 44.17 -17.31 -1.09
C THR A 175 42.87 -17.17 -0.30
N ASN A 176 41.87 -17.98 -0.63
CA ASN A 176 40.60 -17.95 0.10
C ASN A 176 40.74 -18.56 1.52
N LYS A 177 39.68 -18.45 2.33
CA LYS A 177 39.66 -18.98 3.70
C LYS A 177 39.90 -20.49 3.80
N ASP A 178 39.63 -21.23 2.73
CA ASP A 178 39.80 -22.69 2.63
C ASP A 178 41.20 -23.08 2.12
N GLY A 179 42.12 -22.11 1.98
CA GLY A 179 43.50 -22.35 1.54
C GLY A 179 43.68 -22.49 0.03
N TRP A 180 42.64 -22.24 -0.77
CA TRP A 180 42.73 -22.28 -2.23
C TRP A 180 43.34 -21.00 -2.79
N TYR A 181 44.47 -21.14 -3.46
CA TYR A 181 45.14 -20.04 -4.14
C TYR A 181 44.50 -19.76 -5.51
N ILE A 182 44.14 -18.50 -5.72
CA ILE A 182 43.57 -17.97 -6.95
C ILE A 182 44.62 -17.08 -7.60
N GLU A 183 45.17 -17.54 -8.72
CA GLU A 183 46.15 -16.80 -9.50
C GLU A 183 45.49 -15.60 -10.20
N ASP A 184 44.51 -15.86 -11.07
CA ASP A 184 43.73 -14.86 -11.78
C ASP A 184 42.35 -15.43 -12.11
N LEU A 185 41.28 -14.85 -11.58
CA LEU A 185 39.91 -15.28 -11.78
C LEU A 185 39.00 -14.07 -11.95
N THR A 186 38.26 -14.05 -13.05
CA THR A 186 37.18 -13.09 -13.28
C THR A 186 35.85 -13.82 -13.28
N VAL A 187 34.96 -13.39 -12.39
CA VAL A 187 33.59 -13.89 -12.27
C VAL A 187 32.64 -12.78 -12.71
N THR A 188 31.89 -13.04 -13.76
CA THR A 188 30.86 -12.12 -14.25
C THR A 188 29.50 -12.73 -14.01
N ILE A 189 28.62 -12.00 -13.33
CA ILE A 189 27.27 -12.42 -13.02
C ILE A 189 26.31 -11.42 -13.62
N HIS A 190 25.28 -11.88 -14.32
CA HIS A 190 24.25 -11.01 -14.86
C HIS A 190 22.87 -11.66 -14.76
N ALA A 191 21.87 -10.85 -14.42
CA ALA A 191 20.48 -11.27 -14.43
C ALA A 191 20.03 -11.59 -15.87
N ILE A 192 19.33 -12.70 -16.05
CA ILE A 192 18.83 -13.18 -17.34
C ILE A 192 17.31 -13.32 -17.41
N ALA A 193 16.63 -13.47 -16.27
CA ALA A 193 15.18 -13.56 -16.18
C ALA A 193 14.69 -13.17 -14.79
N THR A 194 13.49 -12.59 -14.70
CA THR A 194 12.81 -12.31 -13.43
C THR A 194 11.31 -12.12 -13.64
N ASN A 195 10.51 -12.31 -12.59
CA ASN A 195 9.12 -11.83 -12.54
C ASN A 195 8.95 -10.47 -11.82
N MET A 196 10.01 -9.93 -11.20
CA MET A 196 9.95 -8.72 -10.39
C MET A 196 9.76 -7.46 -11.23
N TRP A 197 10.47 -7.38 -12.36
CA TRP A 197 10.53 -6.19 -13.20
C TRP A 197 9.63 -6.31 -14.43
N ASN A 198 8.46 -6.91 -14.26
CA ASN A 198 7.55 -7.09 -15.38
C ASN A 198 7.11 -5.69 -15.90
N PRO A 199 7.47 -5.30 -17.14
CA PRO A 199 7.16 -3.97 -17.64
C PRO A 199 5.65 -3.79 -17.74
N ASP A 200 5.11 -2.95 -16.86
CA ASP A 200 3.85 -2.22 -17.02
C ASP A 200 2.60 -3.04 -17.39
N LYS A 201 2.32 -4.15 -16.70
CA LYS A 201 1.04 -4.86 -16.91
C LYS A 201 0.34 -5.20 -15.61
N PHE A 202 -0.31 -4.20 -15.01
CA PHE A 202 -1.39 -4.45 -14.07
C PHE A 202 -2.62 -4.94 -14.87
N LEU A 203 -3.02 -6.21 -14.69
CA LEU A 203 -4.10 -6.86 -15.46
C LEU A 203 -3.88 -6.88 -16.99
N GLY A 204 -2.63 -6.85 -17.45
CA GLY A 204 -2.32 -6.75 -18.88
C GLY A 204 -2.40 -5.33 -19.46
N ILE A 205 -2.69 -4.32 -18.63
CA ILE A 205 -2.85 -2.92 -19.00
C ILE A 205 -1.69 -2.10 -18.43
N ASN A 206 -1.21 -1.13 -19.21
CA ASN A 206 -0.17 -0.19 -18.80
C ASN A 206 -0.58 0.56 -17.52
N GLN A 207 0.30 0.58 -16.52
CA GLN A 207 0.04 1.19 -15.20
C GLN A 207 -0.33 2.68 -15.31
N MET A 208 0.30 3.42 -16.24
CA MET A 208 -0.04 4.82 -16.53
C MET A 208 -1.45 4.96 -17.11
N VAL A 209 -1.88 4.03 -17.96
CA VAL A 209 -3.25 3.99 -18.50
C VAL A 209 -4.25 3.68 -17.38
N PHE A 210 -3.92 2.77 -16.48
CA PHE A 210 -4.73 2.45 -15.32
C PHE A 210 -4.91 3.65 -14.39
N TYR A 211 -3.82 4.32 -13.99
CA TYR A 211 -3.88 5.52 -13.16
C TYR A 211 -4.58 6.68 -13.87
N GLY A 212 -4.38 6.83 -15.18
CA GLY A 212 -5.11 7.80 -16.00
C GLY A 212 -6.62 7.56 -15.94
N LEU A 213 -7.06 6.31 -16.09
CA LEU A 213 -8.47 5.93 -15.98
C LEU A 213 -9.05 6.20 -14.58
N ALA A 214 -8.32 5.82 -13.52
CA ALA A 214 -8.74 6.09 -12.14
C ALA A 214 -8.89 7.59 -11.85
N ALA A 215 -7.93 8.41 -12.32
CA ALA A 215 -7.98 9.87 -12.19
C ALA A 215 -9.17 10.48 -12.95
N VAL A 216 -9.47 10.01 -14.17
CA VAL A 216 -10.63 10.45 -14.95
C VAL A 216 -11.93 10.13 -14.23
N ILE A 217 -12.08 8.93 -13.67
CA ILE A 217 -13.26 8.52 -12.90
C ILE A 217 -13.44 9.41 -11.67
N LEU A 218 -12.36 9.69 -10.93
CA LEU A 218 -12.39 10.56 -9.75
C LEU A 218 -12.80 11.99 -10.12
N VAL A 219 -12.22 12.56 -11.19
CA VAL A 219 -12.58 13.90 -11.69
C VAL A 219 -14.05 13.96 -12.10
N LEU A 220 -14.55 12.94 -12.82
CA LEU A 220 -15.96 12.86 -13.20
C LEU A 220 -16.88 12.81 -11.98
N ALA A 221 -16.53 12.03 -10.95
CA ALA A 221 -17.30 11.98 -9.71
C ALA A 221 -17.35 13.34 -8.99
N VAL A 222 -16.21 14.04 -8.91
CA VAL A 222 -16.12 15.39 -8.33
C VAL A 222 -16.93 16.40 -9.14
N LEU A 223 -16.88 16.35 -10.47
CA LEU A 223 -17.65 17.23 -11.35
C LEU A 223 -19.16 16.99 -11.22
N ILE A 224 -19.59 15.73 -11.09
CA ILE A 224 -21.00 15.39 -10.82
C ILE A 224 -21.44 15.95 -9.46
N LEU A 225 -20.63 15.79 -8.42
CA LEU A 225 -20.92 16.35 -7.10
C LEU A 225 -20.95 17.89 -7.11
N ALA A 226 -19.98 18.53 -7.77
CA ALA A 226 -19.90 19.98 -7.90
C ALA A 226 -21.08 20.55 -8.70
N SER A 227 -21.47 19.92 -9.81
CA SER A 227 -22.63 20.33 -10.60
C SER A 227 -23.93 20.15 -9.82
N LEU A 228 -24.11 19.06 -9.08
CA LEU A 228 -25.22 18.90 -8.13
C LEU A 228 -25.25 20.02 -7.08
N MET A 229 -24.09 20.38 -6.51
CA MET A 229 -23.98 21.48 -5.54
C MET A 229 -24.27 22.86 -6.16
N ILE A 230 -23.82 23.12 -7.39
CA ILE A 230 -24.05 24.40 -8.08
C ILE A 230 -25.53 24.52 -8.47
N VAL A 231 -26.14 23.47 -9.00
CA VAL A 231 -27.58 23.44 -9.33
C VAL A 231 -28.44 23.66 -8.08
N THR A 232 -28.01 23.13 -6.93
CA THR A 232 -28.71 23.34 -5.65
C THR A 232 -28.45 24.71 -5.02
N ARG A 233 -27.32 25.38 -5.32
CA ARG A 233 -26.99 26.72 -4.80
C ARG A 233 -27.50 27.88 -5.66
N THR A 234 -27.49 27.75 -6.98
CA THR A 234 -27.76 28.87 -7.91
C THR A 234 -29.24 29.18 -8.07
N LYS A 235 -30.14 28.32 -7.59
CA LYS A 235 -31.58 28.60 -7.62
C LYS A 235 -32.00 29.39 -6.39
N LYS A 236 -31.97 30.72 -6.54
CA LYS A 236 -33.03 31.58 -5.99
C LYS A 236 -34.36 30.96 -6.45
N THR A 237 -35.12 30.47 -5.49
CA THR A 237 -36.23 29.50 -5.64
C THR A 237 -37.38 29.99 -6.52
N GLU A 238 -37.35 29.67 -7.80
CA GLU A 238 -38.47 28.91 -8.35
C GLU A 238 -38.26 27.46 -7.93
N LYS A 239 -39.22 26.90 -7.19
CA LYS A 239 -39.22 25.47 -6.85
C LYS A 239 -39.20 24.68 -8.15
N LEU A 240 -38.03 24.26 -8.62
CA LEU A 240 -37.96 23.09 -9.49
C LEU A 240 -38.31 21.88 -8.63
N THR A 241 -39.61 21.70 -8.43
CA THR A 241 -40.19 20.41 -8.10
C THR A 241 -39.94 19.51 -9.30
N LEU A 242 -38.77 18.83 -9.30
CA LEU A 242 -38.60 17.62 -10.10
C LEU A 242 -39.83 16.74 -9.84
N CYS A 243 -40.40 16.18 -10.92
CA CYS A 243 -41.51 15.25 -10.77
C CYS A 243 -41.09 14.14 -9.79
N PRO A 244 -41.93 13.75 -8.82
CA PRO A 244 -41.60 12.70 -7.85
C PRO A 244 -41.07 11.41 -8.51
N SER A 245 -41.54 11.10 -9.72
CA SER A 245 -41.06 9.96 -10.52
C SER A 245 -39.60 10.10 -10.98
N LEU A 246 -39.15 11.30 -11.32
CA LEU A 246 -37.77 11.57 -11.76
C LEU A 246 -36.80 11.58 -10.58
N GLN A 247 -37.26 12.06 -9.42
CA GLN A 247 -36.48 12.03 -8.17
C GLN A 247 -36.12 10.60 -7.75
N GLY A 248 -37.08 9.68 -7.80
CA GLY A 248 -36.83 8.26 -7.52
C GLY A 248 -35.85 7.62 -8.50
N LYS A 249 -35.98 7.90 -9.80
CA LYS A 249 -35.06 7.39 -10.83
C LYS A 249 -33.63 7.88 -10.63
N LEU A 250 -33.45 9.18 -10.37
CA LEU A 250 -32.14 9.77 -10.10
C LEU A 250 -31.49 9.18 -8.84
N ALA A 251 -32.29 8.95 -7.78
CA ALA A 251 -31.83 8.30 -6.56
C ALA A 251 -31.29 6.89 -6.84
N VAL A 252 -32.09 6.06 -7.51
CA VAL A 252 -31.71 4.67 -7.86
C VAL A 252 -30.45 4.65 -8.72
N LEU A 253 -30.38 5.50 -9.76
CA LEU A 253 -29.20 5.60 -10.62
C LEU A 253 -27.94 6.01 -9.83
N THR A 254 -28.07 7.00 -8.93
CA THR A 254 -26.95 7.46 -8.10
C THR A 254 -26.44 6.35 -7.20
N ILE A 255 -27.34 5.56 -6.59
CA ILE A 255 -26.97 4.43 -5.72
C ILE A 255 -26.23 3.36 -6.52
N ILE A 256 -26.77 2.97 -7.68
CA ILE A 256 -26.15 1.97 -8.55
C ILE A 256 -24.74 2.42 -8.95
N ILE A 257 -24.58 3.67 -9.37
CA ILE A 257 -23.27 4.21 -9.76
C ILE A 257 -22.31 4.16 -8.57
N VAL A 258 -22.70 4.64 -7.38
CA VAL A 258 -21.79 4.64 -6.23
C VAL A 258 -21.42 3.22 -5.81
N VAL A 259 -22.37 2.28 -5.75
CA VAL A 259 -22.08 0.88 -5.42
C VAL A 259 -21.12 0.25 -6.43
N LEU A 260 -21.30 0.50 -7.73
CA LEU A 260 -20.40 -0.01 -8.76
C LEU A 260 -19.00 0.63 -8.67
N VAL A 261 -18.91 1.92 -8.38
CA VAL A 261 -17.64 2.62 -8.18
C VAL A 261 -16.92 2.05 -6.95
N GLU A 262 -17.61 1.82 -5.84
CA GLU A 262 -17.03 1.22 -4.63
C GLU A 262 -16.51 -0.18 -4.89
N ILE A 263 -17.30 -1.04 -5.51
CA ILE A 263 -16.88 -2.39 -5.91
C ILE A 263 -15.66 -2.31 -6.83
N GLY A 264 -15.65 -1.37 -7.78
CA GLY A 264 -14.52 -1.15 -8.67
C GLY A 264 -13.25 -0.71 -7.94
N ILE A 265 -13.35 0.24 -7.01
CA ILE A 265 -12.22 0.68 -6.18
C ILE A 265 -11.68 -0.49 -5.36
N ILE A 266 -12.56 -1.23 -4.68
CA ILE A 266 -12.15 -2.35 -3.83
C ILE A 266 -11.45 -3.46 -4.63
N LEU A 267 -11.98 -3.82 -5.80
CA LEU A 267 -11.46 -4.94 -6.59
C LEU A 267 -10.23 -4.60 -7.42
N PHE A 268 -10.08 -3.34 -7.83
CA PHE A 268 -9.08 -2.98 -8.84
C PHE A 268 -8.04 -1.98 -8.35
N PHE A 269 -8.25 -1.30 -7.21
CA PHE A 269 -7.29 -0.30 -6.77
C PHE A 269 -6.07 -0.98 -6.12
N PRO A 270 -4.84 -0.74 -6.63
CA PRO A 270 -3.64 -1.44 -6.19
C PRO A 270 -3.07 -0.79 -4.92
N PHE A 271 -3.75 -0.93 -3.78
CA PHE A 271 -3.36 -0.30 -2.50
C PHE A 271 -1.87 -0.57 -2.16
N TYR A 272 -1.41 -1.81 -2.39
CA TYR A 272 -0.04 -2.22 -2.11
C TYR A 272 1.02 -1.56 -2.99
N GLU A 273 0.69 -1.19 -4.24
CA GLU A 273 1.68 -0.61 -5.17
C GLU A 273 1.99 0.86 -4.84
N ILE A 274 1.06 1.57 -4.23
CA ILE A 274 1.26 2.96 -3.79
C ILE A 274 1.82 3.05 -2.37
N GLY A 275 2.24 1.92 -1.78
CA GLY A 275 2.73 1.85 -0.40
C GLY A 275 1.68 2.17 0.66
N MET A 276 0.39 2.12 0.31
CA MET A 276 -0.70 2.40 1.25
C MET A 276 -1.18 1.10 1.87
N SER A 277 -1.15 1.04 3.20
CA SER A 277 -1.72 -0.08 3.95
C SER A 277 -3.24 -0.09 3.85
N PHE A 278 -3.83 -1.27 4.05
CA PHE A 278 -5.29 -1.42 4.11
C PHE A 278 -5.93 -0.55 5.23
N ALA A 279 -5.22 -0.36 6.34
CA ALA A 279 -5.68 0.47 7.46
C ALA A 279 -5.77 1.95 7.06
N GLU A 280 -4.75 2.47 6.37
CA GLU A 280 -4.75 3.85 5.86
C GLU A 280 -5.87 4.08 4.85
N PHE A 281 -6.05 3.15 3.91
CA PHE A 281 -7.15 3.24 2.95
C PHE A 281 -8.52 3.23 3.65
N ASN A 282 -8.73 2.31 4.59
CA ASN A 282 -9.96 2.25 5.37
C ASN A 282 -10.20 3.57 6.14
N LEU A 283 -9.17 4.17 6.73
CA LEU A 283 -9.27 5.47 7.40
C LEU A 283 -9.69 6.58 6.42
N ILE A 284 -9.07 6.65 5.24
CA ILE A 284 -9.42 7.62 4.19
C ILE A 284 -10.89 7.49 3.80
N MET A 285 -11.36 6.26 3.58
CA MET A 285 -12.76 5.99 3.25
C MET A 285 -13.69 6.39 4.39
N GLN A 286 -13.36 6.06 5.64
CA GLN A 286 -14.12 6.49 6.81
C GLN A 286 -14.20 8.02 6.94
N THR A 287 -13.10 8.74 6.69
CA THR A 287 -13.07 10.21 6.66
C THR A 287 -14.05 10.74 5.61
N PHE A 288 -13.98 10.21 4.39
CA PHE A 288 -14.85 10.61 3.29
C PHE A 288 -16.34 10.39 3.62
N TRP A 289 -16.69 9.20 4.10
CA TRP A 289 -18.07 8.86 4.46
C TRP A 289 -18.60 9.70 5.63
N THR A 290 -17.78 9.91 6.66
CA THR A 290 -18.14 10.77 7.79
C THR A 290 -18.40 12.20 7.32
N GLY A 291 -17.56 12.72 6.41
CA GLY A 291 -17.77 14.01 5.75
C GLY A 291 -19.12 14.09 5.04
N LEU A 292 -19.49 13.05 4.28
CA LEU A 292 -20.79 12.97 3.59
C LEU A 292 -21.97 12.91 4.57
N VAL A 293 -21.86 12.20 5.70
CA VAL A 293 -22.88 12.22 6.76
C VAL A 293 -23.06 13.63 7.30
N LEU A 294 -21.98 14.36 7.59
CA LEU A 294 -22.06 15.73 8.10
C LEU A 294 -22.68 16.70 7.07
N VAL A 295 -22.29 16.58 5.79
CA VAL A 295 -22.89 17.34 4.68
C VAL A 295 -24.39 17.03 4.56
N SER A 296 -24.75 15.76 4.69
CA SER A 296 -26.13 15.30 4.69
C SER A 296 -26.94 15.93 5.82
N MET A 297 -26.39 16.00 7.04
CA MET A 297 -27.02 16.67 8.17
C MET A 297 -27.16 18.18 7.98
N TRP A 298 -26.23 18.81 7.26
CA TRP A 298 -26.37 20.21 6.86
C TRP A 298 -27.57 20.42 5.94
N PHE A 299 -27.77 19.57 4.93
CA PHE A 299 -28.96 19.60 4.07
C PHE A 299 -30.25 19.40 4.86
N ARG A 300 -30.26 18.46 5.81
CA ARG A 300 -31.37 18.24 6.73
C ARG A 300 -31.71 19.50 7.52
N LYS A 301 -30.70 20.17 8.10
CA LYS A 301 -30.88 21.41 8.87
C LYS A 301 -31.44 22.55 8.02
N LYS A 302 -31.19 22.53 6.70
CA LYS A 302 -31.74 23.49 5.72
C LYS A 302 -33.14 23.11 5.23
N GLY A 303 -33.73 22.02 5.73
CA GLY A 303 -35.04 21.54 5.29
C GLY A 303 -35.00 20.80 3.94
N ASN A 304 -33.81 20.53 3.38
CA ASN A 304 -33.67 19.75 2.16
C ASN A 304 -33.57 18.26 2.49
N TYR A 305 -34.70 17.68 2.90
CA TYR A 305 -34.78 16.28 3.31
C TYR A 305 -34.54 15.32 2.15
N PHE A 306 -34.86 15.69 0.91
CA PHE A 306 -34.59 14.82 -0.23
C PHE A 306 -33.09 14.56 -0.40
N VAL A 307 -32.28 15.63 -0.48
CA VAL A 307 -30.83 15.49 -0.66
C VAL A 307 -30.18 14.80 0.54
N HIS A 308 -30.61 15.15 1.76
CA HIS A 308 -30.17 14.46 2.98
C HIS A 308 -30.33 12.93 2.88
N GLU A 309 -31.51 12.47 2.49
CA GLU A 309 -31.82 11.04 2.47
C GLU A 309 -31.10 10.30 1.35
N ILE A 310 -30.99 10.90 0.16
CA ILE A 310 -30.18 10.30 -0.92
C ILE A 310 -28.73 10.18 -0.49
N THR A 311 -28.15 11.23 0.12
CA THR A 311 -26.78 11.15 0.63
C THR A 311 -26.64 10.10 1.73
N MET A 312 -27.57 10.01 2.68
CA MET A 312 -27.52 8.97 3.71
C MET A 312 -27.61 7.56 3.12
N LEU A 313 -28.51 7.35 2.17
CA LEU A 313 -28.67 6.06 1.49
C LEU A 313 -27.41 5.67 0.73
N VAL A 314 -26.77 6.61 0.02
CA VAL A 314 -25.48 6.41 -0.63
C VAL A 314 -24.40 5.99 0.39
N VAL A 315 -24.27 6.72 1.50
CA VAL A 315 -23.28 6.39 2.54
C VAL A 315 -23.54 5.01 3.14
N MET A 316 -24.80 4.65 3.41
CA MET A 316 -25.14 3.33 3.96
C MET A 316 -24.81 2.21 2.98
N CYS A 317 -25.16 2.36 1.69
CA CYS A 317 -24.82 1.36 0.68
C CYS A 317 -23.30 1.19 0.52
N ALA A 318 -22.56 2.30 0.40
CA ALA A 318 -21.11 2.26 0.28
C ALA A 318 -20.45 1.59 1.50
N TRP A 319 -20.92 1.92 2.70
CA TRP A 319 -20.42 1.31 3.91
C TRP A 319 -20.72 -0.20 3.97
N PHE A 320 -21.93 -0.64 3.61
CA PHE A 320 -22.27 -2.08 3.57
C PHE A 320 -21.35 -2.84 2.61
N VAL A 321 -21.05 -2.27 1.45
CA VAL A 321 -20.12 -2.85 0.47
C VAL A 321 -18.70 -2.90 1.04
N GLY A 322 -18.18 -1.79 1.56
CA GLY A 322 -16.84 -1.71 2.13
C GLY A 322 -16.65 -2.66 3.32
N PHE A 323 -17.62 -2.70 4.25
CA PHE A 323 -17.59 -3.62 5.38
C PHE A 323 -17.66 -5.09 4.94
N SER A 324 -18.51 -5.42 3.96
CA SER A 324 -18.56 -6.77 3.40
C SER A 324 -17.22 -7.15 2.75
N ALA A 325 -16.61 -6.24 1.99
CA ALA A 325 -15.29 -6.46 1.41
C ALA A 325 -14.22 -6.73 2.45
N VAL A 326 -14.19 -5.96 3.56
CA VAL A 326 -13.27 -6.23 4.69
C VAL A 326 -13.48 -7.64 5.25
N LEU A 327 -14.74 -8.06 5.44
CA LEU A 327 -15.07 -9.40 5.95
C LEU A 327 -14.71 -10.54 4.99
N PHE A 328 -14.75 -10.31 3.67
CA PHE A 328 -14.44 -11.33 2.66
C PHE A 328 -12.96 -11.34 2.25
N MET A 329 -12.28 -10.20 2.29
CA MET A 329 -10.87 -10.07 1.90
C MET A 329 -9.91 -10.44 3.04
N GLY A 330 -10.28 -10.18 4.29
CA GLY A 330 -9.54 -10.69 5.44
C GLY A 330 -9.93 -12.15 5.68
N PRO A 331 -9.03 -13.13 5.55
CA PRO A 331 -9.38 -14.48 5.95
C PRO A 331 -9.66 -14.43 7.47
N LEU A 332 -10.87 -14.79 7.87
CA LEU A 332 -11.28 -14.94 9.28
C LEU A 332 -10.36 -15.89 10.07
N SER A 333 -9.39 -16.53 9.41
CA SER A 333 -8.45 -17.50 9.96
C SER A 333 -7.33 -16.89 10.81
N SER A 334 -7.04 -15.58 10.76
CA SER A 334 -6.09 -14.97 11.71
C SER A 334 -6.78 -13.99 12.65
N LEU A 335 -7.58 -14.53 13.58
CA LEU A 335 -8.07 -13.79 14.75
C LEU A 335 -6.94 -13.01 15.45
N GLU A 336 -5.72 -13.56 15.37
CA GLU A 336 -4.47 -12.99 15.85
C GLU A 336 -4.20 -11.56 15.36
N MET A 337 -4.59 -11.18 14.14
CA MET A 337 -4.43 -9.78 13.68
C MET A 337 -5.36 -8.81 14.42
N TYR A 338 -6.50 -9.30 14.92
CA TYR A 338 -7.51 -8.51 15.63
C TYR A 338 -7.33 -8.53 17.16
N VAL A 339 -6.74 -9.60 17.70
CA VAL A 339 -6.55 -9.79 19.16
C VAL A 339 -5.09 -9.90 19.59
N GLY A 340 -4.14 -9.69 18.67
CA GLY A 340 -2.72 -9.90 18.90
C GLY A 340 -2.12 -9.07 20.02
N THR A 341 -2.77 -7.95 20.38
CA THR A 341 -2.46 -7.18 21.59
C THR A 341 -3.73 -6.74 22.31
N THR A 342 -3.64 -6.53 23.62
CA THR A 342 -4.74 -5.97 24.42
C THR A 342 -5.21 -4.62 23.89
N LEU A 343 -4.28 -3.78 23.43
CA LEU A 343 -4.60 -2.48 22.86
C LEU A 343 -5.39 -2.61 21.55
N ARG A 344 -4.96 -3.53 20.65
CA ARG A 344 -5.65 -3.82 19.40
C ARG A 344 -7.06 -4.37 19.63
N LEU A 345 -7.19 -5.27 20.61
CA LEU A 345 -8.49 -5.80 21.04
C LEU A 345 -9.41 -4.67 21.54
N VAL A 346 -8.92 -3.77 22.40
CA VAL A 346 -9.68 -2.63 22.92
C VAL A 346 -10.12 -1.71 21.78
N MET A 347 -9.24 -1.39 20.84
CA MET A 347 -9.58 -0.53 19.69
C MET A 347 -10.63 -1.17 18.79
N ASN A 348 -10.50 -2.46 18.48
CA ASN A 348 -11.49 -3.19 17.68
C ASN A 348 -12.86 -3.23 18.38
N VAL A 349 -12.88 -3.46 19.70
CA VAL A 349 -14.11 -3.43 20.50
C VAL A 349 -14.74 -2.03 20.50
N LEU A 350 -13.96 -0.98 20.74
CA LEU A 350 -14.46 0.40 20.68
C LEU A 350 -15.02 0.74 19.30
N HIS A 351 -14.31 0.33 18.24
CA HIS A 351 -14.76 0.55 16.88
C HIS A 351 -16.10 -0.17 16.64
N ALA A 352 -16.26 -1.41 17.07
CA ALA A 352 -17.53 -2.15 16.98
C ALA A 352 -18.66 -1.49 17.80
N VAL A 353 -18.37 -1.06 19.03
CA VAL A 353 -19.34 -0.41 19.94
C VAL A 353 -19.93 0.87 19.34
N PHE A 354 -19.15 1.64 18.57
CA PHE A 354 -19.66 2.86 17.94
C PHE A 354 -20.16 2.65 16.51
N SER A 355 -19.49 1.82 15.71
CA SER A 355 -19.88 1.57 14.31
C SER A 355 -21.20 0.82 14.21
N ILE A 356 -21.44 -0.23 15.01
CA ILE A 356 -22.68 -1.02 14.91
C ILE A 356 -23.92 -0.15 15.16
N PRO A 357 -24.01 0.64 16.26
CA PRO A 357 -25.13 1.58 16.43
C PRO A 357 -25.22 2.63 15.33
N ALA A 358 -24.08 3.14 14.82
CA ALA A 358 -24.08 4.10 13.71
C ALA A 358 -24.81 3.56 12.47
N LEU A 359 -24.65 2.27 12.19
CA LEU A 359 -25.30 1.58 11.07
C LEU A 359 -26.76 1.29 11.33
N VAL A 360 -27.08 0.83 12.53
CA VAL A 360 -28.46 0.56 12.93
C VAL A 360 -29.27 1.84 12.82
N PHE A 361 -28.76 2.95 13.37
CA PHE A 361 -29.44 4.24 13.28
C PHE A 361 -29.43 4.82 11.87
N GLY A 362 -28.33 4.68 11.10
CA GLY A 362 -28.28 5.14 9.72
C GLY A 362 -29.26 4.40 8.80
N THR A 363 -29.33 3.07 8.93
CA THR A 363 -30.31 2.24 8.22
C THR A 363 -31.73 2.56 8.66
N TRP A 364 -31.95 2.76 9.98
CA TRP A 364 -33.25 3.18 10.49
C TRP A 364 -33.66 4.57 9.95
N LEU A 365 -32.71 5.50 9.85
CA LEU A 365 -32.95 6.82 9.29
C LEU A 365 -33.46 6.73 7.85
N VAL A 366 -32.74 5.97 7.03
CA VAL A 366 -33.06 5.74 5.60
C VAL A 366 -34.41 5.03 5.43
N THR A 367 -34.71 4.01 6.25
CA THR A 367 -35.98 3.27 6.18
C THR A 367 -37.20 4.07 6.63
N LEU A 368 -37.02 5.08 7.51
CA LEU A 368 -38.09 5.99 7.88
C LEU A 368 -38.48 6.95 6.77
N TRP A 369 -37.60 7.14 5.77
CA TRP A 369 -37.84 8.08 4.70
C TRP A 369 -38.97 7.61 3.79
N ARG A 370 -39.88 8.53 3.51
CA ARG A 370 -40.93 8.37 2.51
C ARG A 370 -40.97 9.65 1.67
N PRO A 371 -40.77 9.56 0.35
CA PRO A 371 -40.86 10.73 -0.53
C PRO A 371 -42.17 11.50 -0.29
N GLY A 372 -42.07 12.81 -0.06
CA GLY A 372 -43.23 13.68 0.21
C GLY A 372 -43.81 13.61 1.63
N SER A 373 -43.22 12.85 2.56
CA SER A 373 -43.74 12.78 3.93
C SER A 373 -43.49 14.07 4.72
N THR A 374 -44.59 14.67 5.21
CA THR A 374 -44.55 15.85 6.09
C THR A 374 -44.15 15.50 7.53
N SER A 375 -44.37 14.25 7.96
CA SER A 375 -44.06 13.79 9.32
C SER A 375 -42.59 13.38 9.52
N PHE A 376 -41.84 13.22 8.41
CA PHE A 376 -40.48 12.70 8.42
C PHE A 376 -39.55 13.52 9.30
N ALA A 377 -39.54 14.85 9.10
CA ALA A 377 -38.68 15.78 9.82
C ALA A 377 -38.75 15.60 11.35
N THR A 378 -39.97 15.46 11.87
CA THR A 378 -40.23 15.30 13.30
C THR A 378 -39.85 13.91 13.79
N LYS A 379 -40.26 12.85 13.07
CA LYS A 379 -40.03 11.45 13.47
C LYS A 379 -38.56 11.07 13.44
N SER A 380 -37.80 11.52 12.44
CA SER A 380 -36.39 11.12 12.28
C SER A 380 -35.39 12.03 12.99
N ARG A 381 -35.83 13.10 13.68
CA ARG A 381 -34.93 14.08 14.31
C ARG A 381 -33.93 13.44 15.27
N ARG A 382 -34.42 12.64 16.23
CA ARG A 382 -33.57 11.99 17.24
C ARG A 382 -32.64 10.96 16.60
N ILE A 383 -33.15 10.17 15.65
CA ILE A 383 -32.38 9.14 14.96
C ILE A 383 -31.25 9.77 14.14
N ALA A 384 -31.51 10.88 13.44
CA ALA A 384 -30.47 11.60 12.69
C ALA A 384 -29.35 12.15 13.61
N GLN A 385 -29.72 12.65 14.80
CA GLN A 385 -28.74 13.09 15.80
C GLN A 385 -27.90 11.93 16.31
N LEU A 386 -28.54 10.81 16.70
CA LEU A 386 -27.84 9.61 17.16
C LEU A 386 -26.93 9.05 16.07
N THR A 387 -27.43 8.94 14.83
CA THR A 387 -26.63 8.52 13.66
C THR A 387 -25.36 9.36 13.55
N THR A 388 -25.48 10.68 13.63
CA THR A 388 -24.32 11.60 13.53
C THR A 388 -23.34 11.41 14.68
N ILE A 389 -23.83 11.31 15.92
CA ILE A 389 -22.99 11.13 17.10
C ILE A 389 -22.19 9.83 17.00
N PHE A 390 -22.86 8.71 16.72
CA PHE A 390 -22.20 7.42 16.62
C PHE A 390 -21.24 7.32 15.43
N TRP A 391 -21.57 7.95 14.29
CA TRP A 391 -20.65 8.04 13.15
C TRP A 391 -19.38 8.83 13.50
N VAL A 392 -19.51 9.99 14.14
CA VAL A 392 -18.36 10.81 14.54
C VAL A 392 -17.52 10.08 15.59
N LEU A 393 -18.14 9.43 16.57
CA LEU A 393 -17.39 8.65 17.57
C LEU A 393 -16.67 7.45 16.94
N SER A 394 -17.33 6.72 16.02
CA SER A 394 -16.69 5.64 15.28
C SER A 394 -15.50 6.14 14.46
N TYR A 395 -15.64 7.29 13.81
CA TYR A 395 -14.55 7.91 13.06
C TYR A 395 -13.38 8.30 13.96
N LEU A 396 -13.64 8.91 15.12
CA LEU A 396 -12.59 9.27 16.07
C LEU A 396 -11.82 8.03 16.55
N VAL A 397 -12.52 6.91 16.80
CA VAL A 397 -11.85 5.64 17.14
C VAL A 397 -11.01 5.12 15.97
N GLY A 398 -11.51 5.19 14.73
CA GLY A 398 -10.74 4.81 13.54
C GLY A 398 -9.47 5.66 13.35
N VAL A 399 -9.55 6.96 13.59
CA VAL A 399 -8.38 7.87 13.57
C VAL A 399 -7.38 7.47 14.67
N LEU A 400 -7.85 7.22 15.89
CA LEU A 400 -6.97 6.83 16.99
C LEU A 400 -6.29 5.48 16.72
N ASP A 401 -7.02 4.52 16.15
CA ASP A 401 -6.47 3.22 15.75
C ASP A 401 -5.40 3.38 14.66
N GLY A 402 -5.67 4.22 13.64
CA GLY A 402 -4.68 4.56 12.62
C GLY A 402 -3.44 5.25 13.19
N MET A 403 -3.61 6.19 14.11
CA MET A 403 -2.48 6.83 14.80
C MET A 403 -1.68 5.82 15.61
N LEU A 404 -2.31 4.88 16.32
CA LEU A 404 -1.60 3.84 17.07
C LEU A 404 -0.79 2.91 16.18
N LEU A 405 -1.29 2.58 14.98
CA LEU A 405 -0.57 1.74 14.03
C LEU A 405 0.68 2.43 13.44
N HIS A 406 0.66 3.76 13.33
CA HIS A 406 1.69 4.52 12.60
C HIS A 406 2.54 5.44 13.49
N THR A 407 2.25 5.53 14.79
CA THR A 407 3.08 6.32 15.71
C THR A 407 3.86 5.39 16.64
N THR A 408 5.18 5.55 16.65
CA THR A 408 6.08 4.91 17.63
C THR A 408 5.87 5.43 19.06
N ILE A 409 4.97 6.39 19.26
CA ILE A 409 4.73 7.11 20.53
C ILE A 409 4.26 6.15 21.64
N PHE A 410 3.68 5.00 21.29
CA PHE A 410 3.15 4.03 22.25
C PHE A 410 3.90 2.68 22.26
N GLY A 411 5.01 2.60 21.51
CA GLY A 411 5.88 1.42 21.41
C GLY A 411 7.01 1.41 22.42
#